data_AF-A0A9X5PHG1-F1
#
_entry.id   AF-A0A9X5PHG1-F1
#
_cell.length_a   1.000
_cell.length_b   1.000
_cell.length_c   1.000
_cell.angle_alpha   90.00
_cell.angle_beta   90.00
_cell.angle_gamma   90.00
#
_symmetry.space_group_name_H-M   'P 1'
#
loop_
_entity.id
_entity.type
_entity.pdbx_description
1 polymer ?
#
loop_
_entity_poly.entity_id
_entity_poly.type
_entity_poly.pdbx_seq_one_letter_code
_entity_poly.pdbx_strand_id
1 'polypeptide(L)'
;MSENNVKSKDLHLINDLNAALQKEKHSGQFWVIILFFLLLVVFVVWAYNSTVEEVTRGNGNVIPSSREQVIQSLDAGVITQMMVKEGDLVEKDQILLKLDDTRSLAVLRESEAKVQNLEATIARLKAEAYGGKLTFPNSVSPELRRRETAAYNARRQAMTDAVQSLVQSKAALDREIAITAPMVAQGVMSEVELLKMRRESSDLTLQIAERRNRYRTDANNELVQSESELAQSKENMAMRADPVDRSQIRSPMRGIVKNIKINTIGGVVNPGEEIMQIVPVDDKLLVEAYIRPQDIAFVRAGQPALVKVSAYDYSIYGGLEGKVTLVGADTVSNSMQSRANDLKLDPNQVYYRVIVQTENNTLKDKNGKDMPIIPGMVATVDIKTGEKTIFQYLIKPITRMKQALSER
;
A
#
# COMPACT_ATOMS: atom_id res chain seq x y z
N MET A 1 43.47 -36.97 124.22
CA MET A 1 43.60 -38.23 123.46
C MET A 1 42.25 -38.48 122.80
N SER A 2 42.04 -38.48 121.49
CA SER A 2 42.91 -38.53 120.31
C SER A 2 42.02 -37.96 119.17
N GLU A 3 42.31 -36.77 118.67
CA GLU A 3 43.04 -36.49 117.42
C GLU A 3 42.29 -36.77 116.10
N ASN A 4 42.02 -35.64 115.42
CA ASN A 4 41.59 -35.47 114.05
C ASN A 4 42.47 -36.24 113.04
N ASN A 5 41.86 -36.65 111.92
CA ASN A 5 42.45 -36.39 110.61
C ASN A 5 41.39 -36.46 109.50
N VAL A 6 40.95 -35.27 109.09
CA VAL A 6 40.16 -35.03 107.87
C VAL A 6 41.09 -35.24 106.67
N LYS A 7 40.67 -36.08 105.72
CA LYS A 7 41.42 -36.38 104.50
C LYS A 7 41.49 -35.16 103.57
N SER A 8 42.70 -34.85 103.12
CA SER A 8 43.08 -33.72 102.27
C SER A 8 42.64 -33.82 100.80
N LYS A 9 41.47 -34.40 100.49
CA LYS A 9 41.01 -34.60 99.09
C LYS A 9 39.70 -33.88 98.73
N ASP A 10 39.03 -33.23 99.69
CA ASP A 10 37.72 -32.61 99.46
C ASP A 10 37.73 -31.06 99.47
N LEU A 11 38.91 -30.43 99.48
CA LEU A 11 39.06 -28.97 99.53
C LEU A 11 39.02 -28.25 98.16
N HIS A 12 39.01 -28.99 97.04
CA HIS A 12 39.13 -28.40 95.70
C HIS A 12 37.79 -28.17 94.96
N LEU A 13 36.66 -28.58 95.53
CA LEU A 13 35.33 -28.47 94.92
C LEU A 13 34.52 -27.25 95.37
N ILE A 14 34.99 -26.51 96.38
CA ILE A 14 34.23 -25.40 96.98
C ILE A 14 34.52 -24.05 96.29
N ASN A 15 35.61 -23.93 95.53
CA ASN A 15 36.02 -22.66 94.92
C ASN A 15 35.45 -22.43 93.50
N ASP A 16 35.16 -23.48 92.74
CA ASP A 16 34.74 -23.36 91.33
C ASP A 16 33.24 -23.07 91.15
N LEU A 17 32.39 -23.44 92.11
CA LEU A 17 30.94 -23.26 91.96
C LEU A 17 30.51 -21.79 92.06
N ASN A 18 31.26 -20.96 92.82
CA ASN A 18 30.98 -19.53 92.96
C ASN A 18 31.59 -18.68 91.84
N ALA A 19 32.56 -19.20 91.08
CA ALA A 19 33.20 -18.47 89.98
C ALA A 19 32.39 -18.50 88.67
N ALA A 20 31.50 -19.47 88.50
CA ALA A 20 30.76 -19.67 87.24
C ALA A 20 29.52 -18.77 87.06
N LEU A 21 29.07 -18.05 88.10
CA LEU A 21 27.83 -17.28 88.05
C LEU A 21 27.99 -15.77 87.79
N GLN A 22 29.20 -15.26 87.53
CA GLN A 22 29.39 -13.81 87.35
C GLN A 22 30.34 -13.42 86.20
N LYS A 23 29.75 -12.73 85.22
CA LYS A 23 30.29 -12.06 84.00
C LYS A 23 30.18 -12.93 82.74
N GLU A 24 29.50 -12.50 81.67
CA GLU A 24 29.64 -11.22 80.99
C GLU A 24 28.32 -10.66 80.42
N LYS A 25 28.19 -9.32 80.45
CA LYS A 25 27.07 -8.57 79.86
C LYS A 25 27.38 -8.35 78.37
N HIS A 26 26.90 -9.24 77.49
CA HIS A 26 27.13 -9.21 76.03
C HIS A 26 26.37 -8.07 75.30
N SER A 27 26.62 -6.80 75.65
CA SER A 27 25.90 -5.66 75.04
C SER A 27 26.33 -5.35 73.60
N GLY A 28 27.56 -5.71 73.20
CA GLY A 28 28.07 -5.47 71.84
C GLY A 28 27.59 -6.49 70.80
N GLN A 29 27.43 -7.75 71.20
CA GLN A 29 26.88 -8.82 70.34
C GLN A 29 25.42 -8.54 69.96
N PHE A 30 24.67 -7.90 70.86
CA PHE A 30 23.29 -7.51 70.62
C PHE A 30 23.14 -6.49 69.48
N TRP A 31 24.07 -5.55 69.33
CA TRP A 31 24.08 -4.58 68.23
C TRP A 31 24.38 -5.22 66.87
N VAL A 32 25.28 -6.20 66.83
CA VAL A 32 25.58 -6.96 65.61
C VAL A 32 24.36 -7.76 65.16
N ILE A 33 23.65 -8.38 66.11
CA ILE A 33 22.42 -9.13 65.84
C ILE A 33 21.32 -8.19 65.33
N ILE A 34 21.14 -7.02 65.94
CA ILE A 34 20.15 -6.02 65.49
C ILE A 34 20.49 -5.51 64.08
N LEU A 35 21.76 -5.21 63.79
CA LEU A 35 22.19 -4.75 62.47
C LEU A 35 21.99 -5.83 61.40
N PHE A 36 22.29 -7.08 61.72
CA PHE A 36 22.01 -8.22 60.84
C PHE A 36 20.52 -8.39 60.59
N PHE A 37 19.69 -8.29 61.64
CA PHE A 37 18.24 -8.38 61.54
C PHE A 37 17.66 -7.24 60.69
N LEU A 38 18.14 -6.01 60.88
CA LEU A 38 17.74 -4.86 60.08
C LEU A 38 18.12 -5.05 58.60
N LEU A 39 19.34 -5.52 58.32
CA LEU A 39 19.79 -5.84 56.97
C LEU A 39 18.93 -6.94 56.33
N LEU A 40 18.55 -7.96 57.10
CA LEU A 40 17.67 -9.03 56.63
C LEU A 40 16.27 -8.52 56.31
N VAL A 41 15.70 -7.66 57.16
CA VAL A 41 14.40 -7.01 56.91
C VAL A 41 14.48 -6.14 55.65
N VAL A 42 15.52 -5.32 55.50
CA VAL A 42 15.75 -4.50 54.30
C VAL A 42 15.89 -5.37 53.06
N PHE A 43 16.63 -6.48 53.14
CA PHE A 43 16.78 -7.43 52.04
C PHE A 43 15.46 -8.08 51.65
N VAL A 44 14.63 -8.48 52.62
CA VAL A 44 13.31 -9.09 52.35
C VAL A 44 12.35 -8.06 51.75
N VAL A 45 12.32 -6.84 52.27
CA VAL A 45 11.51 -5.74 51.72
C VAL A 45 11.96 -5.41 50.30
N TRP A 46 13.27 -5.36 50.04
CA TRP A 46 13.80 -5.16 48.70
C TRP A 46 13.47 -6.34 47.77
N ALA A 47 13.70 -7.58 48.20
CA ALA A 47 13.45 -8.77 47.39
C ALA A 47 11.96 -8.98 47.09
N TYR A 48 11.07 -8.48 47.95
CA TYR A 48 9.63 -8.46 47.72
C TYR A 48 9.22 -7.41 46.68
N ASN A 49 9.85 -6.22 46.70
CA ASN A 49 9.53 -5.12 45.77
C ASN A 49 10.28 -5.21 44.43
N SER A 50 11.41 -5.91 44.37
CA SER A 50 12.21 -6.04 43.15
C SER A 50 11.66 -7.16 42.27
N THR A 51 11.03 -6.79 41.16
CA THR A 51 10.60 -7.71 40.11
C THR A 51 11.75 -8.04 39.15
N VAL A 52 11.75 -9.25 38.62
CA VAL A 52 12.65 -9.75 37.59
C VAL A 52 11.80 -10.32 36.47
N GLU A 53 12.12 -9.92 35.23
CA GLU A 53 11.41 -10.39 34.04
C GLU A 53 11.73 -11.86 33.76
N GLU A 54 10.69 -12.66 33.51
CA GLU A 54 10.81 -14.03 33.01
C GLU A 54 10.65 -14.00 31.49
N VAL A 55 11.65 -14.55 30.80
CA VAL A 55 11.69 -14.59 29.33
C VAL A 55 11.70 -16.02 28.81
N THR A 56 10.85 -16.27 27.82
CA THR A 56 10.87 -17.50 27.03
C THR A 56 11.65 -17.24 25.75
N ARG A 57 12.67 -18.04 25.49
CA ARG A 57 13.51 -17.93 24.29
C ARG A 57 13.04 -18.89 23.20
N GLY A 58 12.91 -18.38 21.98
CA GLY A 58 12.70 -19.16 20.76
C GLY A 58 13.69 -18.78 19.67
N ASN A 59 14.09 -19.75 18.84
CA ASN A 59 14.89 -19.48 17.64
C ASN A 59 13.96 -19.36 16.44
N GLY A 60 14.20 -18.42 15.55
CA GLY A 60 13.29 -18.13 14.45
C GLY A 60 13.96 -17.47 13.26
N ASN A 61 13.20 -17.27 12.20
CA ASN A 61 13.64 -16.59 10.99
C ASN A 61 12.75 -15.38 10.71
N VAL A 62 13.35 -14.33 10.14
CA VAL A 62 12.64 -13.16 9.66
C VAL A 62 11.91 -13.52 8.37
N ILE A 63 10.59 -13.33 8.36
CA ILE A 63 9.74 -13.50 7.19
C ILE A 63 9.14 -12.14 6.82
N PRO A 64 8.85 -11.89 5.53
CA PRO A 64 8.18 -10.66 5.15
C PRO A 64 6.77 -10.64 5.75
N SER A 65 6.28 -9.46 6.15
CA SER A 65 4.90 -9.31 6.66
C SER A 65 3.85 -9.64 5.61
N SER A 66 4.20 -9.45 4.35
CA SER A 66 3.35 -9.67 3.19
C SER A 66 3.89 -10.83 2.35
N ARG A 67 2.99 -11.56 1.67
CA ARG A 67 3.40 -12.62 0.74
C ARG A 67 4.18 -12.03 -0.42
N GLU A 68 5.12 -12.81 -0.94
CA GLU A 68 5.86 -12.50 -2.18
C GLU A 68 4.86 -12.23 -3.30
N GLN A 69 5.04 -11.12 -4.01
CA GLN A 69 4.21 -10.73 -5.13
C GLN A 69 4.78 -11.30 -6.41
N VAL A 70 3.95 -12.00 -7.18
CA VAL A 70 4.35 -12.57 -8.47
C VAL A 70 3.98 -11.60 -9.56
N ILE A 71 4.97 -11.09 -10.28
CA ILE A 71 4.77 -10.21 -11.42
C ILE A 71 4.65 -11.06 -12.67
N GLN A 72 3.49 -10.99 -13.30
CA GLN A 72 3.13 -11.76 -14.49
C GLN A 72 2.73 -10.80 -15.60
N SER A 73 2.93 -11.20 -16.85
CA SER A 73 2.37 -10.45 -17.97
C SER A 73 0.91 -10.84 -18.18
N LEU A 74 0.01 -9.87 -18.33
CA LEU A 74 -1.35 -10.15 -18.79
C LEU A 74 -1.41 -10.30 -20.33
N ASP A 75 -0.48 -9.66 -21.03
CA ASP A 75 -0.44 -9.60 -22.49
C ASP A 75 0.81 -10.32 -23.03
N ALA A 76 0.68 -10.88 -24.23
CA ALA A 76 1.82 -11.47 -24.93
C ALA A 76 2.70 -10.35 -25.51
N GLY A 77 4.02 -10.45 -25.37
CA GLY A 77 4.92 -9.42 -25.88
C GLY A 77 6.37 -9.85 -25.91
N VAL A 78 7.19 -9.06 -26.61
CA VAL A 78 8.65 -9.26 -26.67
C VAL A 78 9.30 -8.28 -25.70
N ILE A 79 10.20 -8.76 -24.85
CA ILE A 79 10.93 -7.88 -23.92
C ILE A 79 11.90 -6.99 -24.72
N THR A 80 11.66 -5.69 -24.73
CA THR A 80 12.55 -4.70 -25.37
C THR A 80 13.65 -4.27 -24.41
N GLN A 81 13.32 -4.06 -23.14
CA GLN A 81 14.26 -3.56 -22.15
C GLN A 81 13.93 -4.10 -20.75
N MET A 82 14.96 -4.49 -20.02
CA MET A 82 14.90 -4.82 -18.60
C MET A 82 15.62 -3.71 -17.80
N MET A 83 14.92 -3.12 -16.83
CA MET A 83 15.40 -1.95 -16.07
C MET A 83 15.89 -2.31 -14.65
N VAL A 84 15.64 -3.55 -14.20
CA VAL A 84 15.99 -4.03 -12.85
C VAL A 84 16.76 -5.34 -12.92
N LYS A 85 17.50 -5.64 -11.85
CA LYS A 85 18.21 -6.89 -11.65
C LYS A 85 17.75 -7.57 -10.35
N GLU A 86 18.06 -8.85 -10.21
CA GLU A 86 17.83 -9.56 -8.96
C GLU A 86 18.58 -8.90 -7.80
N GLY A 87 17.88 -8.70 -6.69
CA GLY A 87 18.40 -8.02 -5.50
C GLY A 87 18.21 -6.49 -5.50
N ASP A 88 17.76 -5.90 -6.61
CA ASP A 88 17.48 -4.45 -6.65
C ASP A 88 16.28 -4.09 -5.77
N LEU A 89 16.39 -2.95 -5.08
CA LEU A 89 15.27 -2.32 -4.38
C LEU A 89 14.45 -1.51 -5.40
N VAL A 90 13.16 -1.82 -5.49
CA VAL A 90 12.21 -1.13 -6.35
C VAL A 90 11.15 -0.41 -5.54
N GLU A 91 10.74 0.75 -6.03
CA GLU A 91 9.64 1.54 -5.47
C GLU A 91 8.31 1.20 -6.15
N LYS A 92 7.20 1.59 -5.52
CA LYS A 92 5.87 1.44 -6.11
C LYS A 92 5.77 2.22 -7.44
N ASP A 93 5.14 1.62 -8.43
CA ASP A 93 4.93 2.14 -9.80
C ASP A 93 6.21 2.33 -10.63
N GLN A 94 7.37 1.93 -10.10
CA GLN A 94 8.63 1.91 -10.84
C GLN A 94 8.55 0.89 -11.99
N ILE A 95 8.99 1.32 -13.18
CA ILE A 95 9.04 0.45 -14.37
C ILE A 95 10.14 -0.60 -14.17
N LEU A 96 9.76 -1.87 -14.28
CA LEU A 96 10.65 -3.02 -14.13
C LEU A 96 11.21 -3.47 -15.47
N LEU A 97 10.33 -3.53 -16.47
CA LEU A 97 10.67 -3.87 -17.85
C LEU A 97 9.66 -3.24 -18.81
N LYS A 98 10.05 -3.19 -20.08
CA LYS A 98 9.22 -2.73 -21.18
C LYS A 98 9.10 -3.82 -22.24
N LEU A 99 7.85 -4.12 -22.61
CA LEU A 99 7.49 -4.94 -23.75
C LEU A 99 7.40 -4.08 -25.02
N ASP A 100 7.54 -4.71 -26.19
CA ASP A 100 7.37 -4.03 -27.47
C ASP A 100 5.94 -3.54 -27.63
N ASP A 101 5.78 -2.21 -27.65
CA ASP A 101 4.51 -1.52 -27.78
C ASP A 101 4.25 -1.01 -29.21
N THR A 102 5.15 -1.27 -30.16
CA THR A 102 5.12 -0.67 -31.50
C THR A 102 3.76 -0.86 -32.19
N ARG A 103 3.20 -2.07 -32.13
CA ARG A 103 1.90 -2.39 -32.72
C ARG A 103 0.75 -1.71 -31.98
N SER A 104 0.70 -1.83 -30.65
CA SER A 104 -0.35 -1.25 -29.82
C SER A 104 -0.36 0.28 -29.92
N LEU A 105 0.82 0.90 -29.94
CA LEU A 105 1.00 2.33 -30.08
C LEU A 105 0.55 2.83 -31.46
N ALA A 106 0.82 2.08 -32.54
CA ALA A 106 0.31 2.42 -33.88
C ALA A 106 -1.23 2.40 -33.92
N VAL A 107 -1.84 1.39 -33.30
CA VAL A 107 -3.31 1.24 -33.20
C VAL A 107 -3.94 2.34 -32.33
N LEU A 108 -3.28 2.75 -31.24
CA LEU A 108 -3.70 3.88 -30.41
C LEU A 108 -3.64 5.19 -31.19
N ARG A 109 -2.51 5.48 -31.88
CA ARG A 109 -2.33 6.68 -32.71
C ARG A 109 -3.40 6.81 -33.80
N GLU A 110 -3.78 5.71 -34.43
CA GLU A 110 -4.89 5.68 -35.38
C GLU A 110 -6.21 6.14 -34.72
N SER A 111 -6.51 5.63 -33.52
CA SER A 111 -7.72 5.98 -32.77
C SER A 111 -7.70 7.44 -32.29
N GLU A 112 -6.56 7.92 -31.83
CA GLU A 112 -6.35 9.33 -31.47
C GLU A 112 -6.59 10.25 -32.66
N ALA A 113 -6.05 9.91 -33.84
CA ALA A 113 -6.27 10.68 -35.06
C ALA A 113 -7.76 10.74 -35.45
N LYS A 114 -8.50 9.62 -35.29
CA LYS A 114 -9.94 9.59 -35.52
C LYS A 114 -10.69 10.51 -34.55
N VAL A 115 -10.36 10.45 -33.26
CA VAL A 115 -10.96 11.32 -32.22
C VAL A 115 -10.68 12.79 -32.54
N GLN A 116 -9.45 13.16 -32.89
CA GLN A 116 -9.09 14.53 -33.25
C GLN A 116 -9.86 15.03 -34.48
N ASN A 117 -10.07 14.17 -35.49
CA ASN A 117 -10.83 14.51 -36.69
C ASN A 117 -12.32 14.78 -36.37
N LEU A 118 -12.92 13.92 -35.54
CA LEU A 118 -14.30 14.10 -35.07
C LEU A 118 -14.45 15.36 -34.20
N GLU A 119 -13.50 15.64 -33.30
CA GLU A 119 -13.51 16.87 -32.49
C GLU A 119 -13.45 18.13 -33.35
N ALA A 120 -12.65 18.12 -34.43
CA ALA A 120 -12.57 19.22 -35.37
C ALA A 120 -13.90 19.42 -36.12
N THR A 121 -14.52 18.32 -36.57
CA THR A 121 -15.81 18.32 -37.26
C THR A 121 -16.93 18.83 -36.35
N ILE A 122 -16.98 18.38 -35.09
CA ILE A 122 -17.93 18.84 -34.08
C ILE A 122 -17.76 20.33 -33.80
N ALA A 123 -16.52 20.82 -33.67
CA ALA A 123 -16.26 22.25 -33.48
C ALA A 123 -16.83 23.10 -34.62
N ARG A 124 -16.67 22.64 -35.87
CA ARG A 124 -17.29 23.27 -37.04
C ARG A 124 -18.82 23.21 -36.97
N LEU A 125 -19.40 22.02 -36.78
CA LEU A 125 -20.85 21.83 -36.78
C LEU A 125 -21.56 22.58 -35.65
N LYS A 126 -20.94 22.70 -34.47
CA LYS A 126 -21.44 23.55 -33.38
C LYS A 126 -21.52 25.01 -33.79
N ALA A 127 -20.52 25.51 -34.51
CA ALA A 127 -20.53 26.88 -35.02
C ALA A 127 -21.59 27.07 -36.13
N GLU A 128 -21.83 26.06 -36.98
CA GLU A 128 -22.87 26.09 -38.03
C GLU A 128 -24.29 26.04 -37.45
N ALA A 129 -24.54 25.14 -36.49
CA ALA A 129 -25.86 24.93 -35.89
C ALA A 129 -26.29 26.09 -34.98
N TYR A 130 -25.39 26.55 -34.10
CA TYR A 130 -25.72 27.58 -33.09
C TYR A 130 -25.34 29.01 -33.50
N GLY A 131 -24.57 29.18 -34.59
CA GLY A 131 -24.14 30.50 -35.05
C GLY A 131 -23.06 31.16 -34.19
N GLY A 132 -22.33 30.38 -33.39
CA GLY A 132 -21.23 30.85 -32.54
C GLY A 132 -19.90 31.07 -33.28
N LYS A 133 -18.90 31.62 -32.57
CA LYS A 133 -17.53 31.73 -33.08
C LYS A 133 -16.91 30.33 -33.20
N LEU A 134 -16.24 30.05 -34.32
CA LEU A 134 -15.51 28.80 -34.52
C LEU A 134 -14.32 28.73 -33.55
N THR A 135 -14.38 27.79 -32.60
CA THR A 135 -13.34 27.54 -31.60
C THR A 135 -13.00 26.06 -31.57
N PHE A 136 -11.71 25.74 -31.72
CA PHE A 136 -11.22 24.37 -31.70
C PHE A 136 -10.57 24.04 -30.35
N PRO A 137 -10.72 22.80 -29.84
CA PRO A 137 -9.92 22.30 -28.74
C PRO A 137 -8.42 22.26 -29.07
N ASN A 138 -7.57 22.30 -28.03
CA ASN A 138 -6.11 22.24 -28.19
C ASN A 138 -5.61 20.90 -28.75
N SER A 139 -6.40 19.82 -28.60
CA SER A 139 -6.12 18.47 -29.12
C SER A 139 -6.07 18.41 -30.65
N VAL A 140 -6.72 19.35 -31.34
CA VAL A 140 -6.84 19.34 -32.80
C VAL A 140 -5.59 19.93 -33.45
N SER A 141 -5.01 19.20 -34.42
CA SER A 141 -3.83 19.66 -35.15
C SER A 141 -4.08 20.95 -35.94
N PRO A 142 -3.07 21.81 -36.16
CA PRO A 142 -3.24 23.06 -36.91
C PRO A 142 -3.75 22.84 -38.35
N GLU A 143 -3.36 21.74 -38.99
CA GLU A 143 -3.81 21.38 -40.34
C GLU A 143 -5.32 21.08 -40.37
N LEU A 144 -5.81 20.29 -39.41
CA LEU A 144 -7.24 20.01 -39.27
C LEU A 144 -8.04 21.29 -39.02
N ARG A 145 -7.56 22.19 -38.16
CA ARG A 145 -8.22 23.49 -37.91
C ARG A 145 -8.35 24.30 -39.20
N ARG A 146 -7.30 24.36 -40.03
CA ARG A 146 -7.34 25.07 -41.31
C ARG A 146 -8.35 24.45 -42.28
N ARG A 147 -8.34 23.12 -42.41
CA ARG A 147 -9.27 22.38 -43.26
C ARG A 147 -10.73 22.62 -42.86
N GLU A 148 -11.05 22.48 -41.57
CA GLU A 148 -12.41 22.69 -41.07
C GLU A 148 -12.83 24.17 -41.11
N THR A 149 -11.90 25.11 -40.90
CA THR A 149 -12.20 26.55 -41.05
C THR A 149 -12.52 26.91 -42.50
N ALA A 150 -11.79 26.36 -43.47
CA ALA A 150 -12.08 26.55 -44.89
C ALA A 150 -13.46 25.97 -45.27
N ALA A 151 -13.77 24.75 -44.79
CA ALA A 151 -15.07 24.13 -45.00
C ALA A 151 -16.22 24.93 -44.38
N TYR A 152 -16.05 25.43 -43.16
CA TYR A 152 -17.00 26.30 -42.46
C TYR A 152 -17.31 27.56 -43.29
N ASN A 153 -16.26 28.27 -43.71
CA ASN A 153 -16.40 29.50 -44.49
C ASN A 153 -17.09 29.24 -45.83
N ALA A 154 -16.74 28.15 -46.53
CA ALA A 154 -17.35 27.78 -47.81
C ALA A 154 -18.85 27.46 -47.66
N ARG A 155 -19.23 26.64 -46.67
CA ARG A 155 -20.65 26.32 -46.40
C ARG A 155 -21.44 27.58 -46.02
N ARG A 156 -20.89 28.44 -45.17
CA ARG A 156 -21.53 29.69 -44.75
C ARG A 156 -21.70 30.67 -45.92
N GLN A 157 -20.70 30.78 -46.78
CA GLN A 157 -20.76 31.64 -47.96
C GLN A 157 -21.85 31.16 -48.93
N ALA A 158 -21.86 29.88 -49.30
CA ALA A 158 -22.88 29.30 -50.18
C ALA A 158 -24.31 29.50 -49.66
N MET A 159 -24.49 29.37 -48.34
CA MET A 159 -25.76 29.61 -47.68
C MET A 159 -26.17 31.09 -47.72
N THR A 160 -25.21 31.98 -47.46
CA THR A 160 -25.43 33.44 -47.49
C THR A 160 -25.79 33.91 -48.90
N ASP A 161 -25.09 33.43 -49.92
CA ASP A 161 -25.35 33.77 -51.32
C ASP A 161 -26.73 33.28 -51.79
N ALA A 162 -27.12 32.06 -51.40
CA ALA A 162 -28.45 31.54 -51.71
C ALA A 162 -29.58 32.37 -51.06
N VAL A 163 -29.42 32.74 -49.79
CA VAL A 163 -30.38 33.61 -49.09
C VAL A 163 -30.39 35.01 -49.70
N GLN A 164 -29.22 35.55 -50.05
CA GLN A 164 -29.10 36.88 -50.61
C GLN A 164 -29.81 37.00 -51.96
N SER A 165 -29.70 35.97 -52.81
CA SER A 165 -30.44 35.89 -54.08
C SER A 165 -31.96 35.93 -53.87
N LEU A 166 -32.49 35.13 -52.92
CA LEU A 166 -33.91 35.15 -52.58
C LEU A 166 -34.38 36.49 -52.00
N VAL A 167 -33.55 37.12 -51.15
CA VAL A 167 -33.83 38.45 -50.59
C VAL A 167 -33.87 39.52 -51.68
N GLN A 168 -32.99 39.45 -52.69
CA GLN A 168 -33.00 40.37 -53.82
C GLN A 168 -34.26 40.19 -54.68
N SER A 169 -34.65 38.96 -55.00
CA SER A 169 -35.89 38.67 -55.73
C SER A 169 -37.12 39.17 -54.97
N LYS A 170 -37.18 38.95 -53.64
CA LYS A 170 -38.25 39.47 -52.80
C LYS A 170 -38.28 41.00 -52.80
N ALA A 171 -37.13 41.65 -52.67
CA ALA A 171 -37.04 43.11 -52.64
C ALA A 171 -37.42 43.77 -53.97
N ALA A 172 -37.22 43.09 -55.11
CA ALA A 172 -37.72 43.54 -56.40
C ALA A 172 -39.25 43.44 -56.46
N LEU A 173 -39.81 42.29 -56.07
CA LEU A 173 -41.26 42.07 -56.03
C LEU A 173 -41.98 43.02 -55.06
N ASP A 174 -41.40 43.27 -53.89
CA ASP A 174 -41.96 44.22 -52.91
C ASP A 174 -42.00 45.65 -53.45
N ARG A 175 -41.04 46.05 -54.30
CA ARG A 175 -41.08 47.34 -55.00
C ARG A 175 -42.20 47.39 -56.02
N GLU A 176 -42.40 46.33 -56.79
CA GLU A 176 -43.52 46.22 -57.73
C GLU A 176 -44.86 46.33 -56.99
N ILE A 177 -45.02 45.63 -55.86
CA ILE A 177 -46.20 45.73 -55.00
C ILE A 177 -46.40 47.16 -54.50
N ALA A 178 -45.35 47.85 -54.06
CA ALA A 178 -45.44 49.21 -53.55
C ALA A 178 -45.90 50.22 -54.61
N ILE A 179 -45.54 49.98 -55.88
CA ILE A 179 -45.96 50.80 -57.02
C ILE A 179 -47.40 50.46 -57.45
N THR A 180 -47.75 49.16 -57.47
CA THR A 180 -49.05 48.66 -57.92
C THR A 180 -50.18 48.89 -56.91
N ALA A 181 -49.90 48.80 -55.61
CA ALA A 181 -50.89 48.96 -54.55
C ALA A 181 -51.72 50.27 -54.62
N PRO A 182 -51.12 51.48 -54.79
CA PRO A 182 -51.91 52.70 -54.95
C PRO A 182 -52.70 52.73 -56.26
N MET A 183 -52.21 52.11 -57.34
CA MET A 183 -52.94 52.04 -58.62
C MET A 183 -54.21 51.19 -58.53
N VAL A 184 -54.16 50.09 -57.78
CA VAL A 184 -55.35 49.29 -57.45
C VAL A 184 -56.33 50.09 -56.59
N ALA A 185 -55.85 50.84 -55.60
CA ALA A 185 -56.71 51.70 -54.76
C ALA A 185 -57.41 52.82 -55.56
N GLN A 186 -56.79 53.28 -56.65
CA GLN A 186 -57.38 54.23 -57.60
C GLN A 186 -58.31 53.56 -58.63
N GLY A 187 -58.47 52.23 -58.60
CA GLY A 187 -59.31 51.47 -59.53
C GLY A 187 -58.72 51.25 -60.92
N VAL A 188 -57.42 51.54 -61.11
CA VAL A 188 -56.73 51.49 -62.42
C VAL A 188 -56.15 50.10 -62.71
N MET A 189 -56.07 49.23 -61.70
CA MET A 189 -55.54 47.86 -61.80
C MET A 189 -56.39 46.83 -61.05
N SER A 190 -56.19 45.55 -61.36
CA SER A 190 -56.92 44.43 -60.76
C SER A 190 -56.42 44.08 -59.34
N GLU A 191 -57.36 43.96 -58.39
CA GLU A 191 -57.05 43.54 -57.02
C GLU A 191 -56.51 42.09 -56.95
N VAL A 192 -56.95 41.23 -57.87
CA VAL A 192 -56.50 39.83 -57.95
C VAL A 192 -54.99 39.75 -58.24
N GLU A 193 -54.47 40.67 -59.05
CA GLU A 193 -53.04 40.72 -59.39
C GLU A 193 -52.19 41.12 -58.18
N LEU A 194 -52.64 42.13 -57.42
CA LEU A 194 -51.99 42.54 -56.17
C LEU A 194 -51.99 41.41 -55.13
N LEU A 195 -53.10 40.67 -55.01
CA LEU A 195 -53.18 39.50 -54.12
C LEU A 195 -52.20 38.39 -54.55
N LYS A 196 -52.06 38.14 -55.86
CA LYS A 196 -51.08 37.17 -56.38
C LYS A 196 -49.64 37.57 -56.04
N MET A 197 -49.27 38.84 -56.25
CA MET A 197 -47.93 39.34 -55.93
C MET A 197 -47.64 39.26 -54.42
N ARG A 198 -48.61 39.62 -53.56
CA ARG A 198 -48.46 39.49 -52.10
C ARG A 198 -48.25 38.05 -51.65
N ARG A 199 -48.99 37.11 -52.26
CA ARG A 199 -48.80 35.67 -52.01
C ARG A 199 -47.39 35.22 -52.39
N GLU A 200 -46.91 35.63 -53.56
CA GLU A 200 -45.55 35.30 -54.02
C GLU A 200 -44.45 35.91 -53.13
N SER A 201 -44.61 37.13 -52.64
CA SER A 201 -43.69 37.73 -51.65
C SER A 201 -43.70 36.97 -50.31
N SER A 202 -44.87 36.48 -49.89
CA SER A 202 -44.98 35.59 -48.72
C SER A 202 -44.30 34.25 -48.97
N ASP A 203 -44.48 33.64 -50.14
CA ASP A 203 -43.83 32.37 -50.52
C ASP A 203 -42.30 32.53 -50.53
N LEU A 204 -41.76 33.65 -51.04
CA LEU A 204 -40.32 33.95 -50.97
C LEU A 204 -39.83 34.11 -49.52
N THR A 205 -40.65 34.70 -48.64
CA THR A 205 -40.32 34.81 -47.21
C THR A 205 -40.22 33.43 -46.56
N LEU A 206 -41.15 32.53 -46.88
CA LEU A 206 -41.12 31.15 -46.42
C LEU A 206 -39.89 30.40 -46.95
N GLN A 207 -39.54 30.57 -48.23
CA GLN A 207 -38.33 29.96 -48.81
C GLN A 207 -37.04 30.45 -48.14
N ILE A 208 -36.94 31.75 -47.81
CA ILE A 208 -35.78 32.29 -47.07
C ILE A 208 -35.68 31.65 -45.69
N ALA A 209 -36.79 31.58 -44.96
CA ALA A 209 -36.85 30.98 -43.63
C ALA A 209 -36.52 29.48 -43.69
N GLU A 210 -37.10 28.76 -44.65
CA GLU A 210 -36.84 27.35 -44.90
C GLU A 210 -35.35 27.11 -45.20
N ARG A 211 -34.74 27.93 -46.08
CA ARG A 211 -33.33 27.73 -46.40
C ARG A 211 -32.44 27.88 -45.16
N ARG A 212 -32.75 28.86 -44.31
CA ARG A 212 -32.06 29.10 -43.02
C ARG A 212 -32.24 27.97 -42.03
N ASN A 213 -33.46 27.50 -41.87
CA ASN A 213 -33.78 26.41 -40.96
C ASN A 213 -33.16 25.10 -41.43
N ARG A 214 -33.17 24.83 -42.74
CA ARG A 214 -32.55 23.63 -43.32
C ARG A 214 -31.04 23.60 -43.04
N TYR A 215 -30.33 24.70 -43.27
CA TYR A 215 -28.89 24.79 -42.94
C TYR A 215 -28.60 24.47 -41.47
N ARG A 216 -29.40 25.00 -40.53
CA ARG A 216 -29.22 24.72 -39.09
C ARG A 216 -29.61 23.29 -38.71
N THR A 217 -30.69 22.77 -39.30
CA THR A 217 -31.20 21.43 -39.02
C THR A 217 -30.23 20.37 -39.53
N ASP A 218 -29.71 20.54 -40.74
CA ASP A 218 -28.72 19.65 -41.34
C ASP A 218 -27.44 19.65 -40.48
N ALA A 219 -26.94 20.83 -40.09
CA ALA A 219 -25.78 20.94 -39.22
C ALA A 219 -26.01 20.31 -37.84
N ASN A 220 -27.21 20.46 -37.27
CA ASN A 220 -27.55 19.87 -35.97
C ASN A 220 -27.66 18.33 -36.05
N ASN A 221 -28.22 17.80 -37.14
CA ASN A 221 -28.31 16.35 -37.36
C ASN A 221 -26.91 15.74 -37.55
N GLU A 222 -26.06 16.37 -38.38
CA GLU A 222 -24.65 15.97 -38.53
C GLU A 222 -23.89 16.07 -37.19
N LEU A 223 -24.21 17.08 -36.36
CA LEU A 223 -23.59 17.29 -35.06
C LEU A 223 -23.91 16.16 -34.09
N VAL A 224 -25.19 15.83 -33.93
CA VAL A 224 -25.64 14.75 -33.02
C VAL A 224 -25.02 13.41 -33.43
N GLN A 225 -24.98 13.12 -34.74
CA GLN A 225 -24.34 11.92 -35.25
C GLN A 225 -22.84 11.90 -34.94
N SER A 226 -22.13 13.01 -35.22
CA SER A 226 -20.69 13.12 -34.96
C SER A 226 -20.35 13.04 -33.47
N GLU A 227 -21.19 13.61 -32.59
CA GLU A 227 -21.03 13.54 -31.14
C GLU A 227 -21.20 12.10 -30.62
N SER A 228 -22.17 11.36 -31.16
CA SER A 228 -22.34 9.93 -30.87
C SER A 228 -21.11 9.12 -31.32
N GLU A 229 -20.62 9.36 -32.54
CA GLU A 229 -19.42 8.70 -33.06
C GLU A 229 -18.16 9.06 -32.29
N LEU A 230 -18.06 10.31 -31.81
CA LEU A 230 -16.96 10.75 -30.95
C LEU A 230 -17.00 10.02 -29.62
N ALA A 231 -18.17 9.94 -28.97
CA ALA A 231 -18.32 9.22 -27.71
C ALA A 231 -17.88 7.75 -27.85
N GLN A 232 -18.33 7.07 -28.91
CA GLN A 232 -17.90 5.69 -29.20
C GLN A 232 -16.39 5.60 -29.52
N SER A 233 -15.86 6.55 -30.30
CA SER A 233 -14.45 6.54 -30.70
C SER A 233 -13.51 6.86 -29.53
N LYS A 234 -13.95 7.69 -28.57
CA LYS A 234 -13.22 7.95 -27.32
C LYS A 234 -13.15 6.70 -26.46
N GLU A 235 -14.24 5.94 -26.37
CA GLU A 235 -14.24 4.68 -25.62
C GLU A 235 -13.32 3.64 -26.28
N ASN A 236 -13.36 3.53 -27.62
CA ASN A 236 -12.44 2.68 -28.37
C ASN A 236 -10.98 3.10 -28.21
N MET A 237 -10.71 4.41 -28.13
CA MET A 237 -9.37 4.94 -27.89
C MET A 237 -8.87 4.56 -26.49
N ALA A 238 -9.72 4.69 -25.46
CA ALA A 238 -9.39 4.27 -24.10
C ALA A 238 -9.08 2.77 -24.03
N MET A 239 -9.88 1.93 -24.69
CA MET A 239 -9.59 0.49 -24.80
C MET A 239 -8.27 0.20 -25.52
N ARG A 240 -7.94 0.96 -26.57
CA ARG A 240 -6.66 0.82 -27.32
C ARG A 240 -5.45 1.36 -26.55
N ALA A 241 -5.67 2.19 -25.53
CA ALA A 241 -4.60 2.71 -24.68
C ALA A 241 -4.15 1.71 -23.60
N ASP A 242 -5.05 0.85 -23.12
CA ASP A 242 -4.76 -0.14 -22.06
C ASP A 242 -3.57 -1.07 -22.41
N PRO A 243 -3.47 -1.68 -23.62
CA PRO A 243 -2.31 -2.49 -23.98
C PRO A 243 -0.99 -1.70 -24.06
N VAL A 244 -1.04 -0.39 -24.35
CA VAL A 244 0.15 0.46 -24.38
C VAL A 244 0.64 0.72 -22.96
N ASP A 245 -0.25 0.99 -22.02
CA ASP A 245 0.13 1.17 -20.61
C ASP A 245 0.65 -0.14 -20.01
N ARG A 246 -0.03 -1.26 -20.30
CA ARG A 246 0.38 -2.61 -19.88
C ARG A 246 1.67 -3.12 -20.51
N SER A 247 2.14 -2.51 -21.59
CA SER A 247 3.48 -2.81 -22.13
C SER A 247 4.59 -2.47 -21.14
N GLN A 248 4.34 -1.55 -20.21
CA GLN A 248 5.26 -1.18 -19.16
C GLN A 248 4.88 -1.92 -17.88
N ILE A 249 5.60 -3.00 -17.58
CA ILE A 249 5.36 -3.76 -16.36
C ILE A 249 5.99 -3.00 -15.20
N ARG A 250 5.13 -2.60 -14.25
CA ARG A 250 5.49 -1.79 -13.07
C ARG A 250 5.42 -2.60 -11.79
N SER A 251 6.16 -2.15 -10.78
CA SER A 251 6.05 -2.73 -9.44
C SER A 251 4.76 -2.29 -8.74
N PRO A 252 3.92 -3.21 -8.22
CA PRO A 252 2.70 -2.85 -7.50
C PRO A 252 2.99 -2.26 -6.10
N MET A 253 4.20 -2.48 -5.58
CA MET A 253 4.62 -2.03 -4.25
C MET A 253 6.13 -1.89 -4.15
N ARG A 254 6.58 -1.25 -3.07
CA ARG A 254 8.00 -1.18 -2.74
C ARG A 254 8.51 -2.54 -2.28
N GLY A 255 9.63 -3.00 -2.81
CA GLY A 255 10.16 -4.33 -2.50
C GLY A 255 11.52 -4.62 -3.10
N ILE A 256 12.08 -5.79 -2.79
CA ILE A 256 13.31 -6.29 -3.40
C ILE A 256 12.92 -7.30 -4.48
N VAL A 257 13.51 -7.17 -5.67
CA VAL A 257 13.31 -8.10 -6.77
C VAL A 257 13.98 -9.43 -6.44
N LYS A 258 13.18 -10.49 -6.41
CA LYS A 258 13.59 -11.87 -6.17
C LYS A 258 13.34 -12.69 -7.43
N ASN A 259 14.34 -13.44 -7.86
CA ASN A 259 14.26 -14.44 -8.93
C ASN A 259 13.55 -13.94 -10.22
N ILE A 260 14.34 -13.48 -11.18
CA ILE A 260 13.86 -13.09 -12.50
C ILE A 260 13.90 -14.34 -13.39
N LYS A 261 12.73 -14.90 -13.69
CA LYS A 261 12.61 -16.09 -14.54
C LYS A 261 12.92 -15.82 -16.01
N ILE A 262 12.58 -14.61 -16.49
CA ILE A 262 12.78 -14.20 -17.88
C ILE A 262 13.60 -12.93 -17.91
N ASN A 263 14.88 -13.04 -18.29
CA ASN A 263 15.81 -11.91 -18.37
C ASN A 263 16.35 -11.62 -19.79
N THR A 264 15.99 -12.45 -20.77
CA THR A 264 16.49 -12.34 -22.14
C THR A 264 15.81 -11.22 -22.91
N ILE A 265 16.56 -10.19 -23.30
CA ILE A 265 16.11 -9.14 -24.22
C ILE A 265 15.81 -9.78 -25.59
N GLY A 266 14.65 -9.50 -26.16
CA GLY A 266 14.13 -10.16 -27.35
C GLY A 266 13.43 -11.50 -27.05
N GLY A 267 13.39 -11.93 -25.79
CA GLY A 267 12.58 -13.06 -25.35
C GLY A 267 11.09 -12.76 -25.44
N VAL A 268 10.29 -13.80 -25.73
CA VAL A 268 8.84 -13.71 -25.81
C VAL A 268 8.25 -14.11 -24.47
N VAL A 269 7.28 -13.33 -23.97
CA VAL A 269 6.51 -13.61 -22.76
C VAL A 269 5.09 -13.95 -23.16
N ASN A 270 4.54 -15.02 -22.58
CA ASN A 270 3.16 -15.42 -22.78
C ASN A 270 2.22 -14.81 -21.72
N PRO A 271 0.91 -14.69 -22.02
CA PRO A 271 -0.09 -14.27 -21.03
C PRO A 271 -0.12 -15.22 -19.82
N GLY A 272 -0.09 -14.66 -18.61
CA GLY A 272 -0.04 -15.39 -17.35
C GLY A 272 1.34 -15.97 -17.00
N GLU A 273 2.36 -15.72 -17.83
CA GLU A 273 3.70 -16.19 -17.55
C GLU A 273 4.36 -15.33 -16.46
N GLU A 274 4.97 -16.01 -15.49
CA GLU A 274 5.67 -15.38 -14.38
C GLU A 274 7.03 -14.84 -14.83
N ILE A 275 7.21 -13.53 -14.67
CA ILE A 275 8.44 -12.85 -15.09
C ILE A 275 9.42 -12.74 -13.92
N MET A 276 8.96 -12.25 -12.77
CA MET A 276 9.77 -12.06 -11.57
C MET A 276 8.91 -12.03 -10.30
N GLN A 277 9.55 -12.19 -9.14
CA GLN A 277 8.90 -12.04 -7.85
C GLN A 277 9.41 -10.78 -7.14
N ILE A 278 8.56 -10.15 -6.34
CA ILE A 278 8.93 -9.00 -5.53
C ILE A 278 8.61 -9.32 -4.08
N VAL A 279 9.62 -9.22 -3.22
CA VAL A 279 9.47 -9.39 -1.79
C VAL A 279 9.23 -8.01 -1.17
N PRO A 280 8.06 -7.79 -0.54
CA PRO A 280 7.76 -6.52 0.13
C PRO A 280 8.82 -6.14 1.16
N VAL A 281 9.28 -4.88 1.10
CA VAL A 281 10.10 -4.28 2.16
C VAL A 281 9.20 -3.38 2.98
N ASP A 282 8.49 -4.01 3.93
CA ASP A 282 7.61 -3.32 4.88
C ASP A 282 8.43 -2.74 6.04
N ASP A 283 7.91 -1.69 6.70
CA ASP A 283 8.52 -1.10 7.90
C ASP A 283 8.46 -2.00 9.14
N LYS A 284 7.66 -3.08 9.07
CA LYS A 284 7.46 -4.05 10.14
C LYS A 284 7.83 -5.42 9.62
N LEU A 285 8.58 -6.18 10.40
CA LEU A 285 8.95 -7.55 10.05
C LEU A 285 8.17 -8.52 10.91
N LEU A 286 7.89 -9.70 10.35
CA LEU A 286 7.35 -10.82 11.11
C LEU A 286 8.51 -11.79 11.36
N VAL A 287 8.62 -12.27 12.58
CA VAL A 287 9.62 -13.28 12.95
C VAL A 287 8.90 -14.53 13.36
N GLU A 288 9.10 -15.59 12.60
CA GLU A 288 8.58 -16.92 12.87
C GLU A 288 9.56 -17.62 13.82
N ALA A 289 9.21 -17.67 15.11
CA ALA A 289 10.00 -18.31 16.16
C ALA A 289 9.44 -19.66 16.58
N TYR A 290 10.33 -20.58 16.90
CA TYR A 290 10.04 -21.93 17.36
C TYR A 290 10.34 -22.03 18.85
N ILE A 291 9.32 -22.36 19.64
CA ILE A 291 9.37 -22.44 21.10
C ILE A 291 9.10 -23.88 21.53
N ARG A 292 9.80 -24.35 22.56
CA ARG A 292 9.62 -25.70 23.08
C ARG A 292 8.29 -25.84 23.82
N PRO A 293 7.65 -27.02 23.80
CA PRO A 293 6.39 -27.28 24.52
C PRO A 293 6.43 -27.00 26.02
N GLN A 294 7.60 -27.09 26.65
CA GLN A 294 7.77 -26.78 28.09
C GLN A 294 7.59 -25.29 28.40
N ASP A 295 7.88 -24.44 27.41
CA ASP A 295 7.93 -22.98 27.58
C ASP A 295 6.70 -22.28 26.98
N ILE A 296 5.85 -23.01 26.23
CA ILE A 296 4.67 -22.45 25.52
C ILE A 296 3.51 -22.10 26.46
N ALA A 297 3.38 -22.76 27.60
CA ALA A 297 2.24 -22.64 28.50
C ALA A 297 2.00 -21.20 29.02
N PHE A 298 3.05 -20.35 28.98
CA PHE A 298 3.02 -18.97 29.45
C PHE A 298 3.01 -17.93 28.33
N VAL A 299 3.11 -18.37 27.06
CA VAL A 299 3.15 -17.48 25.89
C VAL A 299 1.73 -17.20 25.41
N ARG A 300 1.40 -15.91 25.23
CA ARG A 300 0.10 -15.45 24.72
C ARG A 300 0.28 -14.35 23.68
N ALA A 301 -0.70 -14.23 22.78
CA ALA A 301 -0.77 -13.11 21.87
C ALA A 301 -0.85 -11.78 22.64
N GLY A 302 -0.15 -10.76 22.13
CA GLY A 302 -0.04 -9.42 22.71
C GLY A 302 1.16 -9.21 23.64
N GLN A 303 1.88 -10.26 24.04
CA GLN A 303 3.06 -10.12 24.90
C GLN A 303 4.20 -9.37 24.19
N PRO A 304 4.95 -8.53 24.90
CA PRO A 304 6.13 -7.88 24.35
C PRO A 304 7.26 -8.91 24.18
N ALA A 305 7.98 -8.79 23.08
CA ALA A 305 9.07 -9.67 22.71
C ALA A 305 10.23 -8.85 22.15
N LEU A 306 11.44 -9.33 22.40
CA LEU A 306 12.68 -8.73 21.91
C LEU A 306 13.31 -9.67 20.89
N VAL A 307 13.43 -9.19 19.66
CA VAL A 307 13.99 -9.94 18.53
C VAL A 307 15.46 -9.56 18.36
N LYS A 308 16.34 -10.54 18.42
CA LYS A 308 17.79 -10.40 18.27
C LYS A 308 18.22 -11.04 16.96
N VAL A 309 18.59 -10.24 15.96
CA VAL A 309 18.99 -10.73 14.64
C VAL A 309 20.44 -11.21 14.70
N SER A 310 20.71 -12.43 14.24
CA SER A 310 22.04 -13.05 14.38
C SER A 310 23.14 -12.38 13.55
N ALA A 311 22.76 -11.70 12.46
CA ALA A 311 23.68 -10.96 11.61
C ALA A 311 24.29 -9.73 12.29
N TYR A 312 23.69 -9.25 13.39
CA TYR A 312 24.13 -8.09 14.14
C TYR A 312 24.41 -8.45 15.60
N ASP A 313 25.52 -7.96 16.15
CA ASP A 313 25.84 -8.20 17.57
C ASP A 313 24.87 -7.44 18.49
N TYR A 314 23.99 -8.18 19.15
CA TYR A 314 23.01 -7.64 20.10
C TYR A 314 23.65 -6.78 21.21
N SER A 315 24.87 -7.09 21.63
CA SER A 315 25.56 -6.35 22.69
C SER A 315 25.90 -4.92 22.27
N ILE A 316 26.03 -4.70 20.96
CA ILE A 316 26.42 -3.42 20.36
C ILE A 316 25.17 -2.67 19.86
N TYR A 317 24.26 -3.37 19.20
CA TYR A 317 23.15 -2.77 18.45
C TYR A 317 21.78 -2.94 19.11
N GLY A 318 21.69 -3.72 20.18
CA GLY A 318 20.41 -4.05 20.81
C GLY A 318 19.56 -5.01 19.96
N GLY A 319 18.27 -5.06 20.27
CA GLY A 319 17.29 -5.90 19.57
C GLY A 319 16.10 -5.08 19.07
N LEU A 320 15.34 -5.64 18.15
CA LEU A 320 14.08 -5.07 17.70
C LEU A 320 12.98 -5.39 18.70
N GLU A 321 12.32 -4.37 19.20
CA GLU A 321 11.11 -4.53 20.01
C GLU A 321 9.96 -4.98 19.10
N GLY A 322 9.14 -5.89 19.63
CA GLY A 322 8.00 -6.45 18.92
C GLY A 322 6.94 -7.01 19.86
N LYS A 323 5.84 -7.48 19.28
CA LYS A 323 4.72 -8.08 20.01
C LYS A 323 4.35 -9.42 19.39
N VAL A 324 3.98 -10.38 20.22
CA VAL A 324 3.48 -11.68 19.78
C VAL A 324 2.14 -11.49 19.10
N THR A 325 2.04 -11.80 17.81
CA THR A 325 0.79 -11.67 17.04
C THR A 325 0.02 -12.99 17.05
N LEU A 326 0.71 -14.11 16.87
CA LEU A 326 0.08 -15.43 16.74
C LEU A 326 0.89 -16.50 17.47
N VAL A 327 0.18 -17.37 18.19
CA VAL A 327 0.71 -18.59 18.79
C VAL A 327 0.03 -19.77 18.09
N GLY A 328 0.81 -20.63 17.45
CA GLY A 328 0.32 -21.81 16.75
C GLY A 328 -0.36 -22.78 17.71
N ALA A 329 -1.47 -23.39 17.27
CA ALA A 329 -2.21 -24.37 18.05
C ALA A 329 -1.60 -25.79 17.94
N ASP A 330 -0.72 -25.99 16.97
CA ASP A 330 -0.12 -27.25 16.58
C ASP A 330 1.40 -27.25 16.79
N THR A 331 1.93 -28.44 17.10
CA THR A 331 3.37 -28.68 17.14
C THR A 331 3.88 -29.04 15.76
N VAL A 332 4.97 -28.41 15.35
CA VAL A 332 5.71 -28.73 14.13
C VAL A 332 6.94 -29.55 14.47
N SER A 333 7.17 -30.64 13.74
CA SER A 333 8.41 -31.43 13.80
C SER A 333 9.37 -30.99 12.70
N ASN A 334 10.67 -31.00 13.00
CA ASN A 334 11.73 -30.59 12.06
C ASN A 334 11.69 -31.39 10.72
N SER A 335 11.17 -32.63 10.75
CA SER A 335 11.03 -33.49 9.57
C SER A 335 10.04 -33.02 8.49
N MET A 336 9.12 -32.10 8.80
CA MET A 336 8.06 -31.67 7.88
C MET A 336 8.38 -30.37 7.12
N GLN A 337 9.48 -29.67 7.42
CA GLN A 337 9.72 -28.33 6.88
C GLN A 337 11.17 -28.12 6.45
N SER A 338 11.41 -27.91 5.16
CA SER A 338 12.76 -27.70 4.58
C SER A 338 13.49 -26.48 5.17
N ARG A 339 12.78 -25.54 5.80
CA ARG A 339 13.31 -24.31 6.43
C ARG A 339 13.83 -24.50 7.85
N ALA A 340 13.57 -25.64 8.49
CA ALA A 340 13.98 -25.90 9.88
C ALA A 340 15.45 -26.38 10.00
N ASN A 341 16.06 -26.81 8.89
CA ASN A 341 17.48 -27.17 8.84
C ASN A 341 18.41 -25.95 9.04
N ASP A 342 18.01 -24.77 8.56
CA ASP A 342 18.81 -23.54 8.65
C ASP A 342 18.90 -22.98 10.09
N LEU A 343 17.96 -23.37 10.95
CA LEU A 343 17.80 -22.89 12.32
C LEU A 343 18.52 -23.74 13.38
N LYS A 344 19.23 -24.80 12.99
CA LYS A 344 19.91 -25.76 13.91
C LYS A 344 19.00 -26.26 15.04
N LEU A 345 17.73 -26.49 14.75
CA LEU A 345 16.76 -27.02 15.72
C LEU A 345 16.99 -28.52 15.94
N ASP A 346 16.83 -28.99 17.18
CA ASP A 346 16.98 -30.42 17.49
C ASP A 346 15.98 -31.27 16.68
N PRO A 347 16.43 -32.23 15.83
CA PRO A 347 15.56 -32.95 14.89
C PRO A 347 14.49 -33.83 15.55
N ASN A 348 14.74 -34.27 16.77
CA ASN A 348 13.87 -35.19 17.52
C ASN A 348 12.94 -34.46 18.51
N GLN A 349 12.93 -33.14 18.48
CA GLN A 349 12.05 -32.32 19.32
C GLN A 349 10.96 -31.68 18.46
N VAL A 350 9.80 -31.51 19.08
CA VAL A 350 8.67 -30.77 18.49
C VAL A 350 8.66 -29.36 19.04
N TYR A 351 8.22 -28.40 18.22
CA TYR A 351 8.18 -26.99 18.58
C TYR A 351 6.79 -26.42 18.29
N TYR A 352 6.40 -25.41 19.05
CA TYR A 352 5.28 -24.54 18.71
C TYR A 352 5.77 -23.35 17.93
N ARG A 353 5.08 -23.02 16.85
CA ARG A 353 5.37 -21.84 16.06
C ARG A 353 4.72 -20.61 16.70
N VAL A 354 5.48 -19.54 16.86
CA VAL A 354 5.03 -18.25 17.36
C VAL A 354 5.48 -17.15 16.40
N ILE A 355 4.57 -16.26 16.02
CA ILE A 355 4.86 -15.13 15.14
C ILE A 355 4.95 -13.87 15.98
N VAL A 356 6.09 -13.19 15.90
CA VAL A 356 6.32 -11.90 16.54
C VAL A 356 6.43 -10.81 15.48
N GLN A 357 5.64 -9.76 15.60
CA GLN A 357 5.72 -8.59 14.74
C GLN A 357 6.61 -7.53 15.39
N THR A 358 7.65 -7.09 14.68
CA THR A 358 8.54 -6.01 15.11
C THR A 358 7.89 -4.65 14.86
N GLU A 359 8.27 -3.65 15.66
CA GLU A 359 7.79 -2.28 15.47
C GLU A 359 8.52 -1.56 14.32
N ASN A 360 9.80 -1.89 14.12
CA ASN A 360 10.66 -1.35 13.06
C ASN A 360 11.37 -2.50 12.29
N ASN A 361 11.89 -2.18 11.09
CA ASN A 361 12.64 -3.10 10.21
C ASN A 361 14.15 -2.79 10.14
N THR A 362 14.62 -1.74 10.80
CA THR A 362 16.03 -1.33 10.84
C THR A 362 16.54 -1.31 12.28
N LEU A 363 17.80 -1.71 12.44
CA LEU A 363 18.57 -1.41 13.65
C LEU A 363 19.37 -0.14 13.43
N LYS A 364 19.49 0.69 14.46
CA LYS A 364 20.28 1.92 14.40
C LYS A 364 21.66 1.68 15.00
N ASP A 365 22.69 2.03 14.24
CA ASP A 365 24.06 2.11 14.78
C ASP A 365 24.18 3.27 15.79
N LYS A 366 25.23 3.28 16.60
CA LYS A 366 25.62 4.38 17.50
C LYS A 366 25.77 5.71 16.76
N ASN A 367 26.05 5.66 15.46
CA ASN A 367 26.14 6.81 14.56
C ASN A 367 24.81 7.20 13.87
N GLY A 368 23.71 6.53 14.21
CA GLY A 368 22.39 6.77 13.62
C GLY A 368 22.21 6.24 12.19
N LYS A 369 23.14 5.41 11.70
CA LYS A 369 23.01 4.75 10.39
C LYS A 369 22.05 3.58 10.49
N ASP A 370 21.06 3.54 9.58
CA ASP A 370 20.09 2.45 9.51
C ASP A 370 20.73 1.19 8.90
N MET A 371 20.59 0.08 9.62
CA MET A 371 21.03 -1.24 9.21
C MET A 371 19.79 -2.05 8.80
N PRO A 372 19.55 -2.26 7.49
CA PRO A 372 18.33 -2.89 7.01
C PRO A 372 18.32 -4.39 7.30
N ILE A 373 17.17 -4.90 7.71
CA ILE A 373 16.96 -6.33 7.96
C ILE A 373 16.17 -6.94 6.80
N ILE A 374 16.81 -7.86 6.09
CA ILE A 374 16.26 -8.57 4.93
C ILE A 374 15.57 -9.86 5.42
N PRO A 375 14.39 -10.22 4.85
CA PRO A 375 13.78 -11.52 5.10
C PRO A 375 14.72 -12.69 4.79
N GLY A 376 14.65 -13.74 5.60
CA GLY A 376 15.53 -14.91 5.54
C GLY A 376 16.65 -14.90 6.59
N MET A 377 16.89 -13.78 7.28
CA MET A 377 17.83 -13.77 8.40
C MET A 377 17.35 -14.57 9.60
N VAL A 378 18.28 -15.20 10.29
CA VAL A 378 18.02 -15.92 11.54
C VAL A 378 17.95 -14.92 12.70
N ALA A 379 17.02 -15.13 13.62
CA ALA A 379 16.84 -14.32 14.81
C ALA A 379 16.49 -15.18 16.03
N THR A 380 16.87 -14.71 17.20
CA THR A 380 16.43 -15.26 18.49
C THR A 380 15.42 -14.32 19.10
N VAL A 381 14.27 -14.84 19.50
CA VAL A 381 13.16 -14.09 20.06
C VAL A 381 13.07 -14.40 21.56
N ASP A 382 13.21 -13.37 22.39
CA ASP A 382 12.97 -13.45 23.83
C ASP A 382 11.60 -12.82 24.14
N ILE A 383 10.62 -13.64 24.48
CA ILE A 383 9.24 -13.22 24.81
C ILE A 383 9.11 -13.02 26.31
N LYS A 384 8.62 -11.86 26.76
CA LYS A 384 8.37 -11.59 28.17
C LYS A 384 7.08 -12.30 28.62
N THR A 385 7.20 -13.39 29.37
CA THR A 385 6.09 -14.26 29.76
C THR A 385 5.54 -13.97 31.15
N GLY A 386 6.26 -13.22 31.98
CA GLY A 386 5.80 -12.73 33.27
C GLY A 386 6.87 -11.98 34.05
N GLU A 387 6.52 -11.56 35.26
CA GLU A 387 7.43 -10.97 36.22
C GLU A 387 7.34 -11.74 37.53
N LYS A 388 8.49 -12.04 38.14
CA LYS A 388 8.58 -12.69 39.45
C LYS A 388 9.46 -11.88 40.36
N THR A 389 9.11 -11.80 41.64
CA THR A 389 9.95 -11.11 42.62
C THR A 389 11.13 -11.98 43.02
N ILE A 390 12.23 -11.37 43.43
CA ILE A 390 13.42 -12.10 43.89
C ILE A 390 13.07 -13.00 45.09
N PHE A 391 12.16 -12.55 45.95
CA PHE A 391 11.61 -13.34 47.06
C PHE A 391 10.98 -14.67 46.60
N GLN A 392 10.21 -14.64 45.51
CA GLN A 392 9.60 -15.86 44.94
C GLN A 392 10.66 -16.85 44.43
N TYR A 393 11.74 -16.36 43.81
CA TYR A 393 12.85 -17.21 43.39
C TYR A 393 13.57 -17.88 44.56
N LEU A 394 13.79 -17.14 45.66
CA LEU A 394 14.47 -17.65 46.86
C LEU A 394 13.65 -18.70 47.62
N ILE A 395 12.31 -18.57 47.63
CA ILE A 395 11.42 -19.48 48.36
C ILE A 395 10.94 -20.67 47.52
N LYS A 396 11.11 -20.62 46.19
CA LYS A 396 10.77 -21.71 45.25
C LYS A 396 11.28 -23.10 45.69
N PRO A 397 12.51 -23.29 46.22
CA PRO A 397 12.98 -24.60 46.67
C PRO A 397 12.21 -25.13 47.88
N ILE A 398 11.86 -24.23 48.81
CA ILE A 398 11.14 -24.55 50.05
C ILE A 398 9.70 -24.94 49.73
N THR A 399 9.04 -24.21 48.82
CA THR A 399 7.68 -24.54 48.37
C THR A 399 7.64 -25.82 47.54
N ARG A 400 8.67 -26.08 46.73
CA ARG A 400 8.79 -27.34 45.98
C ARG A 400 8.93 -28.55 46.90
N MET A 401 9.72 -28.45 47.98
CA MET A 401 9.82 -29.54 48.97
C MET A 401 8.49 -29.82 49.65
N LYS A 402 7.69 -28.79 49.95
CA LYS A 402 6.37 -28.95 50.57
C LYS A 402 5.36 -29.65 49.64
N GLN A 403 5.43 -29.38 48.33
CA GLN A 403 4.62 -30.08 47.32
C GLN A 403 5.09 -31.52 47.08
N ALA A 404 6.41 -31.77 47.06
CA ALA A 404 6.97 -33.13 46.95
C ALA A 404 6.64 -34.02 48.16
N LEU A 405 6.41 -33.43 49.34
CA LEU A 405 5.95 -34.12 50.55
C LEU A 405 4.42 -34.27 50.63
N SER A 406 3.65 -33.60 49.76
CA SER A 406 2.18 -33.67 49.72
C SER A 406 1.62 -34.50 48.56
N GLU A 407 2.46 -35.10 47.73
CA GLU A 407 2.05 -36.03 46.67
C GLU A 407 2.13 -37.47 47.19
N ARG A 408 0.96 -38.03 47.52
CA ARG A 408 0.69 -39.47 47.56
C ARG A 408 -0.69 -39.73 46.97
#